data_AF-A0A6P8CVE7-F1
#
_entry.id   AF-A0A6P8CVE7-F1
#
_cell.length_a   1.000
_cell.length_b   1.000
_cell.length_c   1.000
_cell.angle_alpha   90.00
_cell.angle_beta   90.00
_cell.angle_gamma   90.00
#
_symmetry.space_group_name_H-M   'P 1'
#
loop_
_entity.id
_entity.type
_entity.pdbx_description
1 polymer ?
#
loop_
_entity_poly.entity_id
_entity_poly.type
_entity_poly.pdbx_seq_one_letter_code
_entity_poly.pdbx_strand_id
1 'polypeptide(L)'
;MSQIAALHSFRPTVSPSSLHVRSSRHSVRIRSQSASASSSSSTCSRDGDRWSLHGKTALVTGGTRGIGRAIVEELAGFGARVHTCSRSDTELNRCLREWGSEGLAVTGSICDASVRDERLELIETVSSFFGGKLNILINNVGTNIRKPTVEVSHEEFSRLMSTNFESIFHLCQLAHPLLKASGMGSIVFTSSVSGFVSLKSMAVQGATKGAINQFTRSLACEWAKDNIRSNAVAPWYIKTSMVEQVIFLLVIRC
;
A
#
# COMPACT_ATOMS: atom_id res chain seq x y z
N MET A 1 9.19 8.07 39.98
CA MET A 1 7.85 7.62 40.43
C MET A 1 7.05 7.33 39.16
N SER A 2 7.29 6.19 38.52
CA SER A 2 6.57 4.90 38.75
C SER A 2 5.07 5.11 38.47
N GLN A 3 4.49 4.58 37.39
CA GLN A 3 4.22 3.15 37.22
C GLN A 3 4.04 2.77 35.74
N ILE A 4 4.64 1.63 35.37
CA ILE A 4 4.37 0.85 34.16
C ILE A 4 3.34 -0.20 34.57
N ALA A 5 2.17 -0.22 33.92
CA ALA A 5 1.16 -1.26 34.11
C ALA A 5 1.36 -2.37 33.06
N ALA A 6 1.59 -3.58 33.56
CA ALA A 6 1.74 -4.81 32.80
C ALA A 6 0.39 -5.28 32.22
N LEU A 7 0.40 -5.70 30.95
CA LEU A 7 -0.69 -6.45 30.33
C LEU A 7 -0.30 -7.92 30.23
N HIS A 8 -1.05 -8.75 30.95
CA HIS A 8 -0.92 -10.21 31.02
C HIS A 8 -1.17 -10.88 29.67
N SER A 9 -0.32 -11.84 29.33
CA SER A 9 -0.45 -12.75 28.20
C SER A 9 -1.37 -13.93 28.54
N PHE A 10 -2.46 -14.10 27.79
CA PHE A 10 -3.32 -15.27 27.83
C PHE A 10 -2.78 -16.32 26.85
N ARG A 11 -2.35 -17.49 27.36
CA ARG A 11 -2.07 -18.70 26.56
C ARG A 11 -3.17 -19.72 26.82
N PRO A 12 -3.86 -20.25 25.79
CA PRO A 12 -4.71 -21.43 25.96
C PRO A 12 -3.86 -22.71 25.88
N THR A 13 -3.96 -23.54 26.91
CA THR A 13 -3.46 -24.92 26.96
C THR A 13 -4.44 -25.87 26.26
N VAL A 14 -3.98 -26.62 25.26
CA VAL A 14 -4.75 -27.70 24.62
C VAL A 14 -4.21 -29.04 25.15
N SER A 15 -5.06 -29.85 25.78
CA SER A 15 -4.72 -31.23 26.16
C SER A 15 -5.08 -32.21 25.02
N PRO A 16 -4.26 -33.22 24.72
CA PRO A 16 -4.59 -34.20 23.70
C PRO A 16 -5.36 -35.38 24.32
N SER A 17 -6.62 -35.56 23.94
CA SER A 17 -7.37 -36.80 24.20
C SER A 17 -7.43 -37.66 22.94
N SER A 18 -6.93 -38.88 23.13
CA SER A 18 -6.79 -39.99 22.19
C SER A 18 -8.11 -40.42 21.54
N LEU A 19 -8.15 -40.52 20.21
CA LEU A 19 -9.22 -41.21 19.48
C LEU A 19 -8.68 -42.50 18.84
N HIS A 20 -9.30 -43.60 19.24
CA HIS A 20 -9.03 -44.97 18.84
C HIS A 20 -9.33 -45.20 17.36
N VAL A 21 -8.37 -45.80 16.66
CA VAL A 21 -8.55 -46.38 15.32
C VAL A 21 -9.27 -47.72 15.47
N ARG A 22 -10.50 -47.84 14.95
CA ARG A 22 -11.17 -49.12 14.74
C ARG A 22 -11.07 -49.52 13.28
N SER A 23 -10.35 -50.61 13.04
CA SER A 23 -10.27 -51.35 11.77
C SER A 23 -11.58 -52.08 11.51
N SER A 24 -12.27 -51.76 10.41
CA SER A 24 -13.33 -52.61 9.85
C SER A 24 -13.00 -52.96 8.41
N ARG A 25 -12.70 -54.24 8.18
CA ARG A 25 -12.46 -54.84 6.87
C ARG A 25 -13.77 -54.86 6.07
N HIS A 26 -13.84 -54.14 4.96
CA HIS A 26 -14.83 -54.35 3.91
C HIS A 26 -14.10 -54.57 2.60
N SER A 27 -14.29 -55.75 2.01
CA SER A 27 -13.76 -56.12 0.70
C SER A 27 -14.55 -55.39 -0.38
N VAL A 28 -13.89 -54.55 -1.16
CA VAL A 28 -14.47 -53.93 -2.35
C VAL A 28 -13.95 -54.66 -3.59
N ARG A 29 -14.89 -55.17 -4.39
CA ARG A 29 -14.67 -55.82 -5.69
C ARG A 29 -14.10 -54.79 -6.69
N ILE A 30 -12.93 -55.07 -7.26
CA ILE A 30 -12.33 -54.27 -8.34
C ILE A 30 -13.06 -54.60 -9.66
N ARG A 31 -13.71 -53.61 -10.26
CA ARG A 31 -14.10 -53.63 -11.68
C ARG A 31 -12.99 -52.95 -12.48
N SER A 32 -12.34 -53.71 -13.37
CA SER A 32 -11.42 -53.17 -14.36
C SER A 32 -12.21 -52.41 -15.43
N GLN A 33 -12.03 -51.09 -15.48
CA GLN A 33 -12.36 -50.29 -16.66
C GLN A 33 -11.08 -49.63 -17.16
N SER A 34 -10.70 -50.00 -18.37
CA SER A 34 -9.67 -49.36 -19.18
C SER A 34 -10.16 -47.97 -19.60
N ALA A 35 -9.58 -46.92 -19.00
CA ALA A 35 -9.74 -45.55 -19.45
C ALA A 35 -8.38 -44.99 -19.83
N SER A 36 -8.27 -44.58 -21.09
CA SER A 36 -7.13 -43.92 -21.70
C SER A 36 -6.71 -42.68 -20.90
N ALA A 37 -5.48 -42.69 -20.38
CA ALA A 37 -4.88 -41.54 -19.74
C ALA A 37 -4.51 -40.48 -20.80
N SER A 38 -5.35 -39.46 -20.95
CA SER A 38 -4.90 -38.17 -21.47
C SER A 38 -4.07 -37.50 -20.38
N SER A 39 -2.78 -37.35 -20.64
CA SER A 39 -1.86 -36.64 -19.76
C SER A 39 -2.18 -35.14 -19.80
N SER A 40 -3.10 -34.69 -18.95
CA SER A 40 -3.15 -33.28 -18.58
C SER A 40 -1.93 -33.01 -17.70
N SER A 41 -0.89 -32.44 -18.29
CA SER A 41 0.22 -31.89 -17.53
C SER A 41 -0.35 -30.77 -16.66
N SER A 42 -0.65 -31.11 -15.41
CA SER A 42 -0.80 -30.12 -14.35
C SER A 42 0.54 -29.43 -14.20
N THR A 43 0.69 -28.31 -14.90
CA THR A 43 1.83 -27.43 -14.71
C THR A 43 1.73 -26.92 -13.28
N CYS A 44 2.50 -27.53 -12.39
CA CYS A 44 2.84 -26.96 -11.10
C CYS A 44 3.37 -25.55 -11.36
N SER A 45 2.62 -24.54 -10.91
CA SER A 45 3.02 -23.15 -11.02
C SER A 45 4.39 -22.98 -10.37
N ARG A 46 5.39 -22.61 -11.18
CA ARG A 46 6.77 -22.43 -10.74
C ARG A 46 6.82 -21.36 -9.66
N ASP A 47 7.57 -21.64 -8.60
CA ASP A 47 7.77 -20.77 -7.43
C ASP A 47 8.24 -19.33 -7.76
N GLY A 48 8.73 -19.10 -8.99
CA GLY A 48 9.13 -17.79 -9.51
C GLY A 48 7.99 -16.80 -9.80
N ASP A 49 6.74 -17.26 -9.89
CA ASP A 49 5.61 -16.37 -10.21
C ASP A 49 5.08 -15.60 -8.97
N ARG A 50 5.32 -16.13 -7.76
CA ARG A 50 4.85 -15.52 -6.49
C ARG A 50 5.57 -14.22 -6.13
N TRP A 51 6.81 -14.05 -6.58
CA TRP A 51 7.69 -12.92 -6.26
C TRP A 51 7.89 -11.98 -7.45
N SER A 52 6.98 -12.02 -8.43
CA SER A 52 7.01 -11.19 -9.63
C SER A 52 5.83 -10.23 -9.68
N LEU A 53 6.04 -9.04 -10.24
CA LEU A 53 4.98 -8.08 -10.57
C LEU A 53 4.78 -7.93 -12.09
N HIS A 54 5.36 -8.83 -12.88
CA HIS A 54 5.20 -8.80 -14.33
C HIS A 54 3.73 -8.82 -14.74
N GLY A 55 3.35 -7.89 -15.62
CA GLY A 55 1.97 -7.73 -16.09
C GLY A 55 1.01 -7.10 -15.07
N LYS A 56 1.48 -6.67 -13.89
CA LYS A 56 0.69 -5.88 -12.95
C LYS A 56 0.75 -4.40 -13.28
N THR A 57 -0.32 -3.69 -13.00
CA THR A 57 -0.41 -2.22 -13.12
C THR A 57 -0.45 -1.56 -11.75
N ALA A 58 0.28 -0.46 -11.60
CA ALA A 58 0.41 0.24 -10.32
C ALA A 58 0.23 1.75 -10.48
N LEU A 59 -0.43 2.38 -9.51
CA LEU A 59 -0.47 3.83 -9.34
C LEU A 59 0.30 4.19 -8.07
N VAL A 60 1.30 5.05 -8.17
CA VAL A 60 2.05 5.58 -7.03
C VAL A 60 1.88 7.10 -6.96
N THR A 61 1.21 7.61 -5.94
CA THR A 61 1.08 9.07 -5.79
C THR A 61 2.37 9.70 -5.26
N GLY A 62 2.83 10.79 -5.89
CA GLY A 62 4.03 11.52 -5.45
C GLY A 62 5.33 10.75 -5.67
N GLY A 63 5.52 10.19 -6.86
CA GLY A 63 6.65 9.30 -7.17
C GLY A 63 7.94 9.98 -7.67
N THR A 64 8.04 11.31 -7.67
CA THR A 64 9.23 12.00 -8.22
C THR A 64 10.39 12.12 -7.23
N ARG A 65 10.15 11.85 -5.94
CA ARG A 65 11.16 12.01 -4.89
C ARG A 65 10.95 11.08 -3.69
N GLY A 66 12.01 10.91 -2.91
CA GLY A 66 11.97 10.22 -1.61
C GLY A 66 11.41 8.80 -1.71
N ILE A 67 10.55 8.45 -0.75
CA ILE A 67 9.92 7.12 -0.66
C ILE A 67 9.11 6.79 -1.91
N GLY A 68 8.34 7.75 -2.45
CA GLY A 68 7.53 7.51 -3.64
C GLY A 68 8.37 7.13 -4.86
N ARG A 69 9.50 7.81 -5.08
CA ARG A 69 10.45 7.47 -6.16
C ARG A 69 11.02 6.07 -6.01
N ALA A 70 11.49 5.74 -4.81
CA ALA A 70 11.99 4.39 -4.53
C ALA A 70 10.91 3.32 -4.78
N ILE A 71 9.64 3.58 -4.40
CA ILE A 71 8.54 2.65 -4.66
C ILE A 71 8.28 2.50 -6.16
N VAL A 72 8.33 3.58 -6.95
CA VAL A 72 8.19 3.48 -8.42
C VAL A 72 9.29 2.60 -9.00
N GLU A 73 10.54 2.85 -8.62
CA GLU A 73 11.72 2.12 -9.10
C GLU A 73 11.64 0.63 -8.71
N GLU A 74 11.28 0.31 -7.47
CA GLU A 74 11.10 -1.07 -7.00
C GLU A 74 9.97 -1.79 -7.74
N LEU A 75 8.78 -1.19 -7.84
CA LEU A 75 7.64 -1.81 -8.53
C LEU A 75 7.95 -2.06 -10.00
N ALA A 76 8.55 -1.08 -10.69
CA ALA A 76 8.93 -1.22 -12.09
C ALA A 76 10.07 -2.23 -12.27
N GLY A 77 11.04 -2.28 -11.37
CA GLY A 77 12.13 -3.26 -11.35
C GLY A 77 11.65 -4.71 -11.21
N PHE A 78 10.54 -4.93 -10.49
CA PHE A 78 9.85 -6.22 -10.42
C PHE A 78 8.90 -6.50 -11.61
N GLY A 79 8.89 -5.62 -12.62
CA GLY A 79 8.16 -5.82 -13.87
C GLY A 79 6.74 -5.22 -13.92
N ALA A 80 6.35 -4.43 -12.92
CA ALA A 80 5.06 -3.72 -12.97
C ALA A 80 5.11 -2.58 -13.99
N ARG A 81 3.97 -2.30 -14.63
CA ARG A 81 3.73 -1.04 -15.34
C ARG A 81 3.25 -0.01 -14.34
N VAL A 82 4.00 1.07 -14.15
CA VAL A 82 3.72 2.06 -13.10
C VAL A 82 3.24 3.37 -13.72
N HIS A 83 2.18 3.95 -13.16
CA HIS A 83 1.81 5.34 -13.37
C HIS A 83 2.07 6.11 -12.08
N THR A 84 2.65 7.30 -12.18
CA THR A 84 2.87 8.17 -11.03
C THR A 84 2.37 9.58 -11.29
N CYS A 85 2.29 10.39 -10.24
CA CYS A 85 1.94 11.79 -10.37
C CYS A 85 2.80 12.67 -9.48
N SER A 86 2.91 13.94 -9.86
CA SER A 86 3.48 14.99 -9.04
C SER A 86 2.89 16.34 -9.42
N ARG A 87 3.18 17.38 -8.62
CA ARG A 87 2.76 18.76 -8.92
C ARG A 87 3.76 19.51 -9.82
N SER A 88 4.96 18.95 -10.00
CA SER A 88 6.04 19.60 -10.74
C SER A 88 6.25 18.88 -12.06
N ASP A 89 5.88 19.55 -13.15
CA ASP A 89 6.10 19.03 -14.49
C ASP A 89 7.58 18.82 -14.80
N THR A 90 8.42 19.74 -14.36
CA THR A 90 9.87 19.65 -14.56
C THR A 90 10.48 18.45 -13.83
N GLU A 91 10.15 18.22 -12.56
CA GLU A 91 10.63 17.05 -11.81
C GLU A 91 10.09 15.74 -12.37
N LEU A 92 8.80 15.72 -12.77
CA LEU A 92 8.17 14.54 -13.35
C LEU A 92 8.84 14.16 -14.67
N ASN A 93 8.97 15.10 -15.59
CA ASN A 93 9.58 14.86 -16.89
C ASN A 93 11.06 14.45 -16.78
N ARG A 94 11.79 14.96 -15.78
CA ARG A 94 13.14 14.49 -15.48
C ARG A 94 13.13 13.01 -15.07
N CYS A 95 12.29 12.61 -14.11
CA CYS A 95 12.23 11.23 -13.64
C CYS A 95 11.78 10.27 -14.75
N LEU A 96 10.79 10.65 -15.57
CA LEU A 96 10.32 9.83 -16.70
C LEU A 96 11.43 9.57 -17.73
N ARG A 97 12.29 10.55 -18.00
CA ARG A 97 13.46 10.35 -18.89
C ARG A 97 14.49 9.40 -18.27
N GLU A 98 14.77 9.55 -16.98
CA GLU A 98 15.70 8.67 -16.25
C GLU A 98 15.20 7.21 -16.28
N TRP A 99 13.99 6.96 -15.83
CA TRP A 99 13.37 5.62 -15.84
C TRP A 99 13.24 5.05 -17.25
N GLY A 100 12.93 5.88 -18.25
CA GLY A 100 12.89 5.46 -19.65
C GLY A 100 14.26 5.00 -20.15
N SER A 101 15.35 5.68 -19.76
CA SER A 101 16.73 5.28 -20.11
C SER A 101 17.16 3.98 -19.44
N GLU A 102 16.56 3.64 -18.30
CA GLU A 102 16.76 2.38 -17.56
C GLU A 102 15.84 1.25 -18.07
N GLY A 103 14.95 1.53 -19.03
CA GLY A 103 14.01 0.56 -19.58
C GLY A 103 12.81 0.25 -18.66
N LEU A 104 12.55 1.09 -17.65
CA LEU A 104 11.43 0.93 -16.73
C LEU A 104 10.12 1.41 -17.38
N ALA A 105 9.05 0.61 -17.24
CA ALA A 105 7.74 0.91 -17.80
C ALA A 105 6.95 1.89 -16.91
N VAL A 106 7.35 3.16 -16.90
CA VAL A 106 6.74 4.21 -16.08
C VAL A 106 6.12 5.32 -16.92
N THR A 107 4.88 5.70 -16.61
CA THR A 107 4.21 6.90 -17.12
C THR A 107 3.85 7.83 -15.96
N GLY A 108 3.48 9.07 -16.26
CA GLY A 108 2.93 9.94 -15.23
C GLY A 108 2.20 11.16 -15.75
N SER A 109 1.44 11.80 -14.86
CA SER A 109 0.68 13.02 -15.11
C SER A 109 0.84 14.02 -13.96
N ILE A 110 0.50 15.28 -14.23
CA ILE A 110 0.43 16.30 -13.18
C ILE A 110 -0.82 16.07 -12.35
N CYS A 111 -0.66 16.12 -11.02
CA CYS A 111 -1.77 16.06 -10.08
C CYS A 111 -1.33 16.61 -8.71
N ASP A 112 -2.05 17.59 -8.21
CA ASP A 112 -2.13 17.91 -6.79
C ASP A 112 -3.20 17.02 -6.13
N ALA A 113 -2.75 16.01 -5.40
CA ALA A 113 -3.65 15.08 -4.72
C ALA A 113 -4.57 15.75 -3.69
N SER A 114 -4.28 16.98 -3.22
CA SER A 114 -5.19 17.72 -2.35
C SER A 114 -6.40 18.29 -3.10
N VAL A 115 -6.32 18.47 -4.42
CA VAL A 115 -7.39 19.01 -5.26
C VAL A 115 -8.29 17.88 -5.77
N ARG A 116 -9.60 17.97 -5.48
CA ARG A 116 -10.57 16.90 -5.79
C ARG A 116 -10.65 16.60 -7.29
N ASP A 117 -10.71 17.62 -8.12
CA ASP A 117 -10.90 17.47 -9.56
C ASP A 117 -9.66 16.86 -10.22
N GLU A 118 -8.47 17.25 -9.79
CA GLU A 118 -7.21 16.62 -10.25
C GLU A 118 -7.12 15.14 -9.84
N ARG A 119 -7.74 14.71 -8.74
CA ARG A 119 -7.84 13.27 -8.39
C ARG A 119 -8.75 12.52 -9.37
N LEU A 120 -9.81 13.15 -9.87
CA LEU A 120 -10.70 12.56 -10.88
C LEU A 120 -9.95 12.38 -12.20
N GLU A 121 -9.31 13.43 -12.68
CA GLU A 121 -8.51 13.42 -13.91
C GLU A 121 -7.36 12.40 -13.85
N LEU A 122 -6.69 12.29 -12.70
CA LEU A 122 -5.65 11.29 -12.48
C LEU A 122 -6.19 9.87 -12.65
N ILE A 123 -7.32 9.55 -12.04
CA ILE A 123 -7.89 8.19 -12.11
C ILE A 123 -8.45 7.90 -13.52
N GLU A 124 -9.02 8.88 -14.20
CA GLU A 124 -9.43 8.73 -15.60
C GLU A 124 -8.23 8.40 -16.50
N THR A 125 -7.14 9.16 -16.33
CA THR A 125 -5.87 8.94 -17.04
C THR A 125 -5.32 7.53 -16.78
N VAL A 126 -5.28 7.12 -15.51
CA VAL A 126 -4.83 5.78 -15.08
C VAL A 126 -5.73 4.68 -15.66
N SER A 127 -7.05 4.90 -15.65
CA SER A 127 -8.02 3.98 -16.24
C SER A 127 -7.75 3.78 -17.73
N SER A 128 -7.53 4.87 -18.47
CA SER A 128 -7.21 4.82 -19.90
C SER A 128 -5.89 4.06 -20.17
N PHE A 129 -4.80 4.41 -19.48
CA PHE A 129 -3.49 3.77 -19.68
C PHE A 129 -3.46 2.27 -19.36
N PHE A 130 -4.29 1.84 -18.41
CA PHE A 130 -4.32 0.45 -17.95
C PHE A 130 -5.56 -0.34 -18.40
N GLY A 131 -6.37 0.22 -19.31
CA GLY A 131 -7.54 -0.47 -19.86
C GLY A 131 -8.60 -0.80 -18.81
N GLY A 132 -8.84 0.13 -17.88
CA GLY A 132 -9.83 0.01 -16.81
C GLY A 132 -9.45 -0.91 -15.66
N LYS A 133 -8.16 -1.30 -15.55
CA LYS A 133 -7.69 -2.25 -14.53
C LYS A 133 -6.49 -1.71 -13.76
N LEU A 134 -6.54 -1.77 -12.43
CA LEU A 134 -5.42 -1.38 -11.57
C LEU A 134 -5.13 -2.50 -10.58
N ASN A 135 -3.91 -3.03 -10.53
CA ASN A 135 -3.58 -4.05 -9.52
C ASN A 135 -3.15 -3.42 -8.19
N ILE A 136 -2.39 -2.33 -8.24
CA ILE A 136 -1.72 -1.76 -7.07
C ILE A 136 -2.01 -0.26 -6.94
N LEU A 137 -2.49 0.16 -5.77
CA LEU A 137 -2.61 1.58 -5.42
C LEU A 137 -1.69 1.88 -4.24
N ILE A 138 -0.68 2.72 -4.45
CA ILE A 138 0.20 3.24 -3.41
C ILE A 138 -0.19 4.68 -3.10
N ASN A 139 -0.81 4.85 -1.93
CA ASN A 139 -1.11 6.16 -1.37
C ASN A 139 0.10 6.65 -0.57
N ASN A 140 1.00 7.38 -1.24
CA ASN A 140 2.26 7.86 -0.68
C ASN A 140 2.28 9.38 -0.41
N VAL A 141 1.50 10.18 -1.15
CA VAL A 141 1.46 11.64 -0.92
C VAL A 141 1.11 11.96 0.54
N GLY A 142 1.89 12.86 1.12
CA GLY A 142 1.65 13.43 2.43
C GLY A 142 2.55 14.63 2.67
N THR A 143 2.15 15.48 3.60
CA THR A 143 2.94 16.62 4.08
C THR A 143 2.92 16.66 5.60
N ASN A 144 3.79 17.48 6.18
CA ASN A 144 3.91 17.64 7.61
C ASN A 144 4.19 19.10 7.96
N ILE A 145 3.47 19.63 8.95
CA ILE A 145 3.71 20.94 9.55
C ILE A 145 4.01 20.68 11.03
N ARG A 146 5.20 21.08 11.49
CA ARG A 146 5.62 20.86 12.88
C ARG A 146 5.39 22.10 13.72
N LYS A 147 4.32 22.11 14.51
CA LYS A 147 3.97 23.19 15.43
C LYS A 147 3.33 22.65 16.72
N PRO A 148 3.48 23.35 17.86
CA PRO A 148 2.59 23.13 19.00
C PRO A 148 1.13 23.21 18.56
N THR A 149 0.26 22.34 19.09
CA THR A 149 -1.14 22.25 18.63
C THR A 149 -1.88 23.59 18.71
N VAL A 150 -1.59 24.39 19.74
CA VAL A 150 -2.20 25.72 19.96
C VAL A 150 -1.77 26.77 18.92
N GLU A 151 -0.73 26.51 18.13
CA GLU A 151 -0.22 27.41 17.09
C GLU A 151 -0.59 26.95 15.67
N VAL A 152 -1.27 25.80 15.53
CA VAL A 152 -1.72 25.31 14.22
C VAL A 152 -2.93 26.13 13.79
N SER A 153 -2.81 26.80 12.64
CA SER A 153 -3.94 27.56 12.10
C SER A 153 -5.02 26.65 11.50
N HIS A 154 -6.22 27.18 11.31
CA HIS A 154 -7.30 26.43 10.65
C HIS A 154 -6.91 26.01 9.23
N GLU A 155 -6.26 26.88 8.47
CA GLU A 155 -5.81 26.63 7.09
C GLU A 155 -4.74 25.52 7.05
N GLU A 156 -3.81 25.53 8.01
CA GLU A 156 -2.79 24.49 8.14
C GLU A 156 -3.40 23.14 8.49
N PHE A 157 -4.36 23.12 9.42
CA PHE A 157 -5.11 21.92 9.77
C PHE A 157 -5.86 21.36 8.55
N SER A 158 -6.65 22.21 7.88
CA SER A 158 -7.44 21.84 6.69
C SER A 158 -6.54 21.31 5.57
N ARG A 159 -5.40 21.95 5.33
CA ARG A 159 -4.40 21.48 4.35
C ARG A 159 -3.83 20.11 4.70
N LEU A 160 -3.47 19.88 5.97
CA LEU A 160 -2.96 18.58 6.43
C LEU A 160 -4.02 17.49 6.27
N MET A 161 -5.27 17.75 6.67
CA MET A 161 -6.36 16.79 6.55
C MET A 161 -6.66 16.46 5.09
N SER A 162 -6.78 17.48 4.24
CA SER A 162 -7.08 17.30 2.82
C SER A 162 -5.97 16.53 2.10
N THR A 163 -4.70 16.93 2.33
CA THR A 163 -3.55 16.29 1.69
C THR A 163 -3.29 14.88 2.21
N ASN A 164 -3.34 14.66 3.53
CA ASN A 164 -2.87 13.40 4.12
C ASN A 164 -3.94 12.33 4.26
N PHE A 165 -5.23 12.69 4.38
CA PHE A 165 -6.28 11.71 4.64
C PHE A 165 -7.41 11.77 3.60
N GLU A 166 -7.95 12.94 3.31
CA GLU A 166 -9.05 13.08 2.35
C GLU A 166 -8.63 12.60 0.95
N SER A 167 -7.44 12.99 0.50
CA SER A 167 -6.88 12.58 -0.79
C SER A 167 -6.85 11.05 -0.94
N ILE A 168 -6.36 10.37 0.10
CA ILE A 168 -6.21 8.92 0.17
C ILE A 168 -7.58 8.24 0.18
N PHE A 169 -8.49 8.73 1.01
CA PHE A 169 -9.86 8.22 1.08
C PHE A 169 -10.54 8.31 -0.29
N HIS A 170 -10.48 9.49 -0.92
CA HIS A 170 -11.12 9.72 -2.22
C HIS A 170 -10.47 8.88 -3.33
N LEU A 171 -9.14 8.80 -3.39
CA LEU A 171 -8.44 7.97 -4.38
C LEU A 171 -8.81 6.49 -4.24
N CYS A 172 -9.01 5.99 -3.02
CA CYS A 172 -9.49 4.63 -2.83
C CYS A 172 -10.89 4.45 -3.44
N GLN A 173 -11.82 5.38 -3.19
CA GLN A 173 -13.17 5.31 -3.78
C GLN A 173 -13.12 5.31 -5.30
N LEU A 174 -12.34 6.20 -5.90
CA LEU A 174 -12.20 6.32 -7.34
C LEU A 174 -11.52 5.11 -7.98
N ALA A 175 -10.51 4.54 -7.31
CA ALA A 175 -9.76 3.40 -7.81
C ALA A 175 -10.48 2.05 -7.59
N HIS A 176 -11.48 1.97 -6.70
CA HIS A 176 -12.21 0.73 -6.40
C HIS A 176 -12.69 -0.03 -7.65
N PRO A 177 -13.38 0.57 -8.64
CA PRO A 177 -13.79 -0.14 -9.84
C PRO A 177 -12.62 -0.74 -10.62
N LEU A 178 -11.51 -0.01 -10.73
CA LEU A 178 -10.30 -0.47 -11.44
C LEU A 178 -9.62 -1.61 -10.68
N LEU A 179 -9.54 -1.50 -9.34
CA LEU A 179 -8.98 -2.50 -8.45
C LEU A 179 -9.78 -3.80 -8.52
N LYS A 180 -11.12 -3.69 -8.46
CA LYS A 180 -12.04 -4.82 -8.59
C LYS A 180 -11.93 -5.48 -9.97
N ALA A 181 -11.88 -4.69 -11.05
CA ALA A 181 -11.73 -5.19 -12.42
C ALA A 181 -10.40 -5.90 -12.68
N SER A 182 -9.36 -5.61 -11.88
CA SER A 182 -8.08 -6.32 -11.95
C SER A 182 -8.16 -7.76 -11.42
N GLY A 183 -9.18 -8.07 -10.61
CA GLY A 183 -9.39 -9.37 -9.98
C GLY A 183 -8.39 -9.69 -8.85
N MET A 184 -7.42 -8.82 -8.55
CA MET A 184 -6.42 -9.02 -7.48
C MET A 184 -5.84 -7.68 -7.01
N GLY A 185 -6.70 -6.86 -6.40
CA GLY A 185 -6.33 -5.52 -5.95
C GLY A 185 -5.45 -5.52 -4.70
N SER A 186 -4.51 -4.56 -4.62
CA SER A 186 -3.66 -4.33 -3.47
C SER A 186 -3.49 -2.83 -3.22
N ILE A 187 -3.97 -2.37 -2.08
CA ILE A 187 -3.81 -0.98 -1.63
C ILE A 187 -2.75 -0.95 -0.54
N VAL A 188 -1.78 -0.05 -0.67
CA VAL A 188 -0.77 0.20 0.37
C VAL A 188 -0.77 1.67 0.72
N PHE A 189 -0.95 1.96 2.01
CA PHE A 189 -0.88 3.30 2.54
C PHE A 189 0.49 3.58 3.17
N THR A 190 1.04 4.76 2.89
CA THR A 190 2.20 5.27 3.60
C THR A 190 1.73 6.01 4.85
N SER A 191 1.71 5.30 5.97
CA SER A 191 1.40 5.83 7.29
C SER A 191 2.64 6.52 7.89
N SER A 192 2.75 6.57 9.20
CA SER A 192 3.94 6.94 9.94
C SER A 192 3.88 6.35 11.33
N VAL A 193 5.05 6.21 11.94
CA VAL A 193 5.22 5.90 13.35
C VAL A 193 4.50 6.89 14.26
N SER A 194 4.34 8.14 13.83
CA SER A 194 3.54 9.15 14.54
C SER A 194 2.04 8.81 14.62
N GLY A 195 1.57 7.86 13.81
CA GLY A 195 0.22 7.30 13.91
C GLY A 195 0.05 6.27 15.04
N PHE A 196 1.14 5.92 15.74
CA PHE A 196 1.16 5.00 16.88
C PHE A 196 1.70 5.63 18.16
N VAL A 197 2.70 6.51 18.04
CA VAL A 197 3.34 7.18 19.17
C VAL A 197 3.32 8.69 19.04
N SER A 198 3.32 9.39 20.17
CA SER A 198 3.38 10.85 20.19
C SER A 198 4.78 11.34 19.86
N LEU A 199 4.87 12.24 18.87
CA LEU A 199 6.08 12.98 18.54
C LEU A 199 5.82 14.48 18.76
N LYS A 200 6.81 15.17 19.34
CA LYS A 200 6.69 16.59 19.68
C LYS A 200 6.30 17.42 18.45
N SER A 201 5.29 18.28 18.63
CA SER A 201 4.80 19.21 17.59
C SER A 201 4.27 18.52 16.32
N MET A 202 3.79 17.28 16.41
CA MET A 202 3.26 16.52 15.26
C MET A 202 1.85 16.00 15.51
N ALA A 203 1.07 16.64 16.38
CA ALA A 203 -0.25 16.13 16.80
C ALA A 203 -1.22 15.91 15.63
N VAL A 204 -1.37 16.91 14.75
CA VAL A 204 -2.29 16.81 13.58
C VAL A 204 -1.79 15.76 12.58
N GLN A 205 -0.49 15.73 12.30
CA GLN A 205 0.07 14.73 11.41
C GLN A 205 -0.09 13.32 11.99
N GLY A 206 0.19 13.12 13.27
CA GLY A 206 -0.07 11.86 13.98
C GLY A 206 -1.55 11.45 13.91
N ALA A 207 -2.48 12.38 14.10
CA ALA A 207 -3.91 12.12 13.94
C ALA A 207 -4.26 11.65 12.53
N THR A 208 -3.76 12.32 11.47
CA THR A 208 -4.00 11.87 10.08
C THR A 208 -3.45 10.46 9.83
N LYS A 209 -2.27 10.12 10.38
CA LYS A 209 -1.67 8.80 10.21
C LYS A 209 -2.36 7.72 11.06
N GLY A 210 -2.87 8.07 12.24
CA GLY A 210 -3.77 7.23 13.02
C GLY A 210 -5.09 6.92 12.29
N ALA A 211 -5.67 7.93 11.63
CA ALA A 211 -6.85 7.76 10.78
C ALA A 211 -6.58 6.81 9.61
N ILE A 212 -5.44 6.95 8.92
CA ILE A 212 -5.01 5.99 7.88
C ILE A 212 -4.91 4.58 8.44
N ASN A 213 -4.32 4.40 9.63
CA ASN A 213 -4.16 3.07 10.25
C ASN A 213 -5.52 2.40 10.50
N GLN A 214 -6.51 3.14 11.01
CA GLN A 214 -7.86 2.61 11.21
C GLN A 214 -8.56 2.35 9.88
N PHE A 215 -8.48 3.30 8.94
CA PHE A 215 -9.08 3.18 7.62
C PHE A 215 -8.58 1.96 6.87
N THR A 216 -7.28 1.66 6.96
CA THR A 216 -6.65 0.47 6.38
C THR A 216 -7.34 -0.82 6.82
N ARG A 217 -7.60 -0.96 8.13
CA ARG A 217 -8.26 -2.16 8.69
C ARG A 217 -9.71 -2.26 8.22
N SER A 218 -10.44 -1.15 8.26
CA SER A 218 -11.82 -1.10 7.79
C SER A 218 -11.93 -1.50 6.31
N LEU A 219 -11.05 -0.95 5.47
CA LEU A 219 -11.05 -1.20 4.02
C LEU A 219 -10.68 -2.64 3.69
N ALA A 220 -9.72 -3.22 4.42
CA ALA A 220 -9.35 -4.62 4.26
C ALA A 220 -10.53 -5.57 4.52
N CYS A 221 -11.35 -5.30 5.54
CA CYS A 221 -12.54 -6.10 5.81
C CYS A 221 -13.65 -5.84 4.78
N GLU A 222 -13.90 -4.59 4.43
CA GLU A 222 -15.01 -4.19 3.56
C GLU A 222 -14.83 -4.69 2.12
N TRP A 223 -13.60 -4.61 1.59
CA TRP A 223 -13.29 -4.91 0.19
C TRP A 223 -12.67 -6.29 -0.04
N ALA A 224 -12.55 -7.11 1.02
CA ALA A 224 -12.11 -8.51 0.91
C ALA A 224 -12.97 -9.30 -0.10
N LYS A 225 -14.28 -9.06 -0.11
CA LYS A 225 -15.23 -9.70 -1.04
C LYS A 225 -14.95 -9.40 -2.52
N ASP A 226 -14.25 -8.31 -2.81
CA ASP A 226 -13.87 -7.89 -4.17
C ASP A 226 -12.44 -8.36 -4.53
N ASN A 227 -11.83 -9.23 -3.71
CA ASN A 227 -10.44 -9.66 -3.81
C ASN A 227 -9.44 -8.50 -3.78
N ILE A 228 -9.71 -7.50 -2.94
CA ILE A 228 -8.84 -6.35 -2.71
C ILE A 228 -8.25 -6.45 -1.30
N ARG A 229 -6.92 -6.45 -1.21
CA ARG A 229 -6.20 -6.38 0.07
C ARG A 229 -5.82 -4.94 0.36
N SER A 230 -5.79 -4.57 1.63
CA SER A 230 -5.35 -3.25 2.07
C SER A 230 -4.39 -3.36 3.25
N ASN A 231 -3.24 -2.68 3.18
CA ASN A 231 -2.21 -2.67 4.22
C ASN A 231 -1.60 -1.28 4.37
N ALA A 232 -0.91 -1.04 5.48
CA ALA A 232 -0.19 0.21 5.72
C ALA A 232 1.26 -0.09 6.12
N VAL A 233 2.18 0.70 5.56
CA VAL A 233 3.58 0.73 5.98
C VAL A 233 3.79 2.01 6.77
N ALA A 234 4.46 1.93 7.92
CA ALA A 234 4.68 3.06 8.82
C ALA A 234 6.18 3.35 8.96
N PRO A 235 6.75 4.20 8.09
CA PRO A 235 8.16 4.56 8.17
C PRO A 235 8.47 5.35 9.45
N TRP A 236 9.69 5.14 9.95
CA TRP A 236 10.36 6.06 10.89
C TRP A 236 11.05 7.17 10.09
N TYR A 237 12.13 7.77 10.62
CA TYR A 237 12.96 8.70 9.85
C TYR A 237 13.65 7.99 8.69
N ILE A 238 13.23 8.32 7.47
CA ILE A 238 13.88 7.91 6.23
C ILE A 238 14.56 9.13 5.62
N LYS A 239 15.82 8.98 5.19
CA LYS A 239 16.56 10.05 4.51
C LYS A 239 15.87 10.40 3.20
N THR A 240 15.11 11.49 3.22
CA THR A 240 14.42 12.08 2.08
C THR A 240 14.53 13.60 2.19
N SER A 241 14.30 14.32 1.09
CA SER A 241 14.32 15.79 1.09
C SER A 241 13.35 16.42 2.11
N MET A 242 12.25 15.73 2.46
CA MET A 242 11.30 16.19 3.49
C MET A 242 11.88 16.16 4.92
N VAL A 243 12.82 15.25 5.18
CA VAL A 243 13.36 14.99 6.53
C VAL A 243 14.76 15.57 6.71
N GLU A 244 15.39 16.08 5.65
CA GLU A 244 16.75 16.60 5.66
C GLU A 244 16.98 17.70 6.72
N GLN A 245 16.04 18.63 6.86
CA GLN A 245 16.06 19.68 7.89
C GLN A 245 15.95 19.15 9.33
N VAL A 246 15.46 17.92 9.52
CA VAL A 246 15.16 17.32 10.83
C VAL A 246 16.28 16.39 11.28
N ILE A 247 16.86 15.62 10.36
CA ILE A 247 17.97 14.70 10.67
C ILE A 247 19.16 15.51 11.20
N PHE A 248 19.43 16.69 10.64
CA PHE A 248 20.49 17.57 11.12
C PHE A 248 20.31 17.95 12.60
N LEU A 249 19.06 18.23 13.03
CA LEU A 249 18.74 18.57 14.42
C LEU A 249 18.81 17.38 15.39
N LEU A 250 18.53 16.16 14.90
CA LEU A 250 18.63 14.95 15.71
C LEU A 250 20.09 14.53 15.93
N VAL A 251 20.95 14.68 14.92
CA VAL A 251 22.38 14.33 15.02
C VAL A 251 23.15 15.27 15.95
N ILE A 252 22.76 16.54 16.06
CA ILE A 252 23.42 17.51 16.96
C ILE A 252 23.01 17.34 18.43
N ARG A 253 21.95 16.57 18.70
CA ARG A 253 21.40 16.36 20.06
C ARG A 253 21.68 14.98 20.64
N CYS A 254 22.40 14.11 19.92
CA CYS A 254 23.02 12.91 20.47
C CYS A 254 24.47 13.20 20.85
#